data_AF-A0ABC8EDL2-F1
#
_entry.id   AF-A0ABC8EDL2-F1
#
_cell.length_a   1.000
_cell.length_b   1.000
_cell.length_c   1.000
_cell.angle_alpha   90.00
_cell.angle_beta   90.00
_cell.angle_gamma   90.00
#
_symmetry.space_group_name_H-M   'P 1'
#
loop_
_entity.id
_entity.type
_entity.pdbx_description
1 polymer ?
#
loop_
_entity_poly.entity_id
_entity_poly.type
_entity_poly.pdbx_seq_one_letter_code
_entity_poly.pdbx_strand_id
1 'polypeptide(L)' 'MRKTKRAIEKYLIITVIACVVLLLWQALELYIDGVIIPRKVDNAIGFILVFSLYKNFKNWLEK' A
#
# COMPACT_ATOMS: atom_id res chain seq x y z
N MET A 1 4.27 5.67 26.74
CA MET A 1 3.67 4.46 26.14
C MET A 1 2.53 4.71 25.13
N ARG A 2 1.58 5.65 25.32
CA ARG A 2 0.45 5.86 24.36
C ARG A 2 0.89 6.33 22.96
N LYS A 3 1.92 7.18 22.84
CA LYS A 3 2.41 7.69 21.54
C LYS A 3 3.03 6.59 20.67
N THR A 4 3.76 5.67 21.29
CA THR A 4 4.42 4.55 20.59
C THR A 4 3.41 3.59 19.98
N LYS A 5 2.33 3.26 20.71
CA LYS A 5 1.25 2.40 20.20
C LYS A 5 0.59 2.99 18.94
N ARG A 6 0.27 4.30 18.95
CA ARG A 6 -0.28 5.00 17.78
C ARG A 6 0.67 5.06 16.59
N ALA A 7 1.99 5.12 16.84
CA ALA A 7 2.98 5.08 15.77
C ALA A 7 3.02 3.68 15.12
N ILE A 8 3.06 2.64 15.95
CA ILE A 8 3.05 1.23 15.48
C ILE A 8 1.79 0.93 14.66
N GLU A 9 0.61 1.36 15.13
CA GLU A 9 -0.64 1.21 14.39
C GLU A 9 -0.58 1.86 13.00
N LYS A 10 -0.04 3.08 12.90
CA LYS A 10 0.11 3.77 11.60
C LYS A 10 1.04 3.03 10.65
N TYR A 11 2.19 2.54 11.15
CA TYR A 11 3.12 1.76 10.34
C TYR A 11 2.47 0.45 9.87
N LEU A 12 1.77 -0.27 10.76
CA LEU A 12 1.03 -1.48 10.41
C LEU A 12 0.01 -1.23 9.31
N ILE A 13 -0.79 -0.17 9.42
CA ILE A 13 -1.80 0.18 8.41
C ILE A 13 -1.14 0.45 7.05
N ILE A 14 -0.07 1.26 7.02
CA ILE A 14 0.66 1.56 5.77
C ILE A 14 1.24 0.28 5.17
N THR A 15 1.84 -0.59 5.98
CA THR A 15 2.40 -1.86 5.54
C THR A 15 1.32 -2.78 4.96
N VAL A 16 0.16 -2.90 5.61
CA VAL A 16 -0.95 -3.72 5.11
C VAL A 16 -1.46 -3.19 3.77
N ILE A 17 -1.66 -1.87 3.65
CA ILE A 17 -2.08 -1.25 2.39
C ILE A 17 -1.04 -1.51 1.29
N ALA A 18 0.25 -1.33 1.60
CA ALA A 18 1.33 -1.59 0.65
C ALA A 18 1.37 -3.05 0.19
N CYS A 19 1.24 -4.01 1.11
CA CYS A 19 1.19 -5.42 0.79
C CYS A 19 0.00 -5.75 -0.12
N VAL A 20 -1.19 -5.23 0.17
CA VAL A 20 -2.39 -5.46 -0.66
C VAL A 20 -2.19 -4.90 -2.07
N VAL A 21 -1.70 -3.66 -2.20
CA VAL A 21 -1.45 -3.05 -3.51
C VAL A 21 -0.41 -3.84 -4.31
N LEU A 22 0.69 -4.25 -3.66
CA LEU A 22 1.73 -5.05 -4.31
C LEU A 22 1.21 -6.41 -4.77
N LEU A 23 0.48 -7.12 -3.91
CA LEU A 23 -0.07 -8.44 -4.24
C LEU A 23 -1.07 -8.35 -5.40
N LEU A 24 -1.95 -7.33 -5.42
CA LEU A 24 -2.89 -7.12 -6.51
C LEU A 24 -2.18 -6.80 -7.82
N TRP A 25 -1.12 -5.98 -7.78
CA TRP A 25 -0.34 -5.66 -8.97
C TRP A 25 0.40 -6.87 -9.51
N GLN A 26 1.11 -7.61 -8.66
CA GLN A 26 1.82 -8.83 -9.06
C GLN A 26 0.88 -9.93 -9.57
N ALA A 27 -0.30 -10.07 -8.97
CA ALA A 27 -1.32 -11.00 -9.46
C ALA A 27 -1.82 -10.61 -10.86
N LEU A 28 -1.97 -9.30 -11.12
CA LEU A 28 -2.35 -8.78 -12.44
C LEU A 28 -1.25 -9.02 -13.48
N GLU A 29 0.01 -8.76 -13.13
CA GLU A 29 1.17 -9.03 -13.99
C GLU A 29 1.28 -10.52 -14.34
N LEU A 30 1.11 -11.40 -13.36
CA LEU A 30 1.07 -12.84 -13.60
C LEU A 30 -0.10 -13.26 -14.49
N TYR A 31 -1.26 -12.62 -14.36
CA TYR A 31 -2.43 -12.95 -15.16
C TYR A 31 -2.28 -12.50 -16.63
N ILE A 32 -1.67 -11.34 -16.87
CA ILE A 32 -1.55 -10.74 -18.21
C ILE A 32 -0.25 -11.16 -18.91
N ASP A 33 0.88 -10.93 -18.25
CA ASP A 33 2.21 -11.10 -18.83
C ASP A 33 2.79 -12.50 -18.53
N GLY A 34 2.21 -13.24 -17.59
CA GLY A 34 2.70 -14.56 -17.15
C GLY A 34 3.99 -14.51 -16.31
N VAL A 35 4.54 -13.31 -16.09
CA VAL A 35 5.78 -13.06 -15.35
C VAL A 35 5.67 -11.75 -14.58
N ILE A 36 6.38 -11.67 -13.45
CA ILE A 36 6.48 -10.44 -12.65
C ILE A 36 7.65 -9.61 -13.21
N ILE A 37 7.36 -8.42 -13.74
CA ILE A 37 8.37 -7.54 -14.34
C ILE A 37 8.47 -6.28 -13.49
N PRO A 38 9.57 -6.06 -12.75
CA PRO A 38 9.71 -4.84 -11.97
C PRO A 38 9.95 -3.63 -12.89
N ARG A 39 8.95 -2.76 -13.06
CA ARG A 39 9.10 -1.49 -13.79
C ARG A 39 9.16 -0.33 -12.80
N LYS A 40 10.04 0.64 -13.08
CA LYS A 40 10.21 1.84 -12.22
C LYS A 40 8.93 2.66 -12.13
N VAL A 41 8.14 2.70 -13.21
CA VAL A 41 6.87 3.43 -13.28
C VAL A 41 5.85 2.81 -12.32
N ASP A 42 5.77 1.48 -12.29
CA ASP A 42 4.84 0.74 -11.42
C ASP A 42 5.15 0.98 -9.93
N ASN A 43 6.43 1.08 -9.58
CA ASN A 43 6.85 1.45 -8.23
C ASN A 43 6.40 2.88 -7.84
N ALA A 44 6.52 3.84 -8.76
CA ALA A 44 6.08 5.22 -8.51
C ALA A 44 4.55 5.31 -8.37
N ILE A 45 3.81 4.62 -9.25
CA ILE A 45 2.35 4.52 -9.19
C ILE A 45 1.92 3.84 -7.88
N GLY A 46 2.54 2.71 -7.54
CA GLY A 46 2.28 1.97 -6.31
C GLY A 46 2.48 2.83 -5.06
N PHE A 47 3.56 3.61 -5.00
CA PHE A 47 3.80 4.53 -3.89
C PHE A 47 2.70 5.60 -3.75
N ILE A 48 2.30 6.23 -4.87
CA ILE A 48 1.21 7.22 -4.89
C ILE A 48 -0.10 6.58 -4.43
N LEU A 49 -0.39 5.36 -4.89
CA LEU A 49 -1.61 4.64 -4.55
C LEU A 49 -1.68 4.30 -3.06
N VAL A 50 -0.59 3.75 -2.50
CA VAL A 50 -0.47 3.42 -1.07
C VAL A 50 -0.65 4.67 -0.21
N PHE A 51 0.00 5.78 -0.58
CA PHE A 51 -0.12 7.03 0.15
C PHE A 51 -1.55 7.61 0.10
N SER A 52 -2.18 7.57 -1.08
CA SER A 52 -3.56 8.03 -1.28
C SER A 52 -4.55 7.20 -0.44
N LEU A 53 -4.43 5.87 -0.49
CA LEU A 53 -5.25 4.95 0.30
C LEU A 53 -5.06 5.14 1.80
N TYR A 54 -3.82 5.29 2.26
CA TYR A 54 -3.55 5.56 3.67
C TYR A 54 -4.19 6.87 4.15
N LYS A 55 -4.08 7.94 3.36
CA LYS A 55 -4.74 9.22 3.67
C LYS A 55 -6.26 9.09 3.71
N ASN A 56 -6.84 8.38 2.73
CA ASN A 56 -8.28 8.16 2.69
C ASN A 56 -8.76 7.37 3.92
N PHE A 57 -8.07 6.28 4.27
CA PHE A 57 -8.37 5.47 5.45
C PHE A 57 -8.25 6.27 6.75
N LYS A 58 -7.20 7.09 6.89
CA LYS A 58 -7.05 8.00 8.03
C LYS A 58 -8.20 9.00 8.13
N ASN A 59 -8.58 9.62 7.02
CA ASN A 59 -9.70 10.57 6.97
C ASN A 59 -11.03 9.89 7.31
N TRP A 60 -11.22 8.62 6.94
CA TRP A 60 -12.40 7.85 7.30
C TRP A 60 -12.45 7.53 8.80
N LEU A 61 -11.32 7.19 9.42
CA LEU A 61 -11.23 6.94 10.87
C LEU A 61 -11.38 8.20 11.74
N GLU A 62 -10.99 9.36 11.21
CA GLU A 62 -11.09 10.66 11.92
C GLU A 62 -12.45 11.35 11.72
N LYS A 63 -13.38 10.70 11.00
CA LYS A 63 -14.75 11.14 10.77
C LYS A 63 -15.70 10.55 11.83
#